data_AF-A0A0C4EMM0-F1
#
_entry.id   AF-A0A0C4EMM0-F1
#
_cell.length_a   1.000
_cell.length_b   1.000
_cell.length_c   1.000
_cell.angle_alpha   90.00
_cell.angle_beta   90.00
_cell.angle_gamma   90.00
#
_symmetry.space_group_name_H-M   'P 1'
#
loop_
_entity.id
_entity.type
_entity.pdbx_description
1 polymer ?
#
loop_
_entity_poly.entity_id
_entity_poly.type
_entity_poly.pdbx_seq_one_letter_code
_entity_poly.pdbx_strand_id
1 'polypeptide(L)'
;MPESSAAVRHRSKNFYGRTPPTLPTSKTELDILIERHQFIRDCDEQNLSWEDALAKKTYDQLFKELAVCDLSRWKEGKVAMRWRTASEVVDGKGHFTCANLRCVHHELGPKTPPRTLSRKPHPLGAFADFEAQRSFIPLEEFGRDSGRPEPSSSKVLLQELQTSFGYLEHGVRKLAEVKLNLCKRCAKKMNSCSLSKRRAEDRGRKSTVQASRKRDLPDSLHSSAEREPCPERPTKIRCTSAR
;
A
#
# COMPACT_ATOMS: atom_id res chain seq x y z
N MET A 1 18.58 -23.64 -10.69
CA MET A 1 19.72 -22.84 -10.21
C MET A 1 20.17 -23.46 -8.89
N PRO A 2 21.40 -23.98 -8.78
CA PRO A 2 21.84 -24.61 -7.53
C PRO A 2 22.05 -23.53 -6.47
N GLU A 3 21.46 -23.71 -5.28
CA GLU A 3 21.58 -22.79 -4.16
C GLU A 3 23.05 -22.56 -3.79
N SER A 4 23.42 -21.29 -3.63
CA SER A 4 24.82 -20.90 -3.40
C SER A 4 25.39 -21.57 -2.14
N SER A 5 26.59 -22.15 -2.30
CA SER A 5 27.39 -22.90 -1.31
C SER A 5 27.53 -22.24 0.07
N ALA A 6 27.39 -20.91 0.16
CA ALA A 6 27.51 -20.16 1.41
C ALA A 6 26.33 -20.38 2.39
N ALA A 7 25.09 -20.47 1.88
CA ALA A 7 23.91 -20.69 2.72
C ALA A 7 23.90 -22.09 3.35
N VAL A 8 24.36 -23.10 2.60
CA VAL A 8 24.52 -24.48 3.05
C VAL A 8 25.58 -24.58 4.15
N ARG A 9 26.71 -23.87 4.00
CA ARG A 9 27.82 -23.88 4.98
C ARG A 9 27.51 -23.15 6.29
N HIS A 10 26.63 -22.16 6.26
CA HIS A 10 26.24 -21.46 7.49
C HIS A 10 25.16 -22.24 8.29
N ARG A 11 24.34 -23.04 7.60
CA ARG A 11 23.30 -23.88 8.21
C ARG A 11 23.87 -25.06 9.02
N SER A 12 25.07 -25.52 8.69
CA SER A 12 25.70 -26.69 9.33
C SER A 12 26.44 -26.39 10.64
N LYS A 13 26.61 -25.12 11.03
CA LYS A 13 27.45 -24.75 12.19
C LYS A 13 26.75 -24.70 13.55
N ASN A 14 25.40 -24.70 13.60
CA ASN A 14 24.65 -24.50 14.86
C ASN A 14 23.68 -25.64 15.23
N PHE A 15 23.80 -26.82 14.63
CA PHE A 15 23.00 -27.99 15.03
C PHE A 15 23.88 -29.01 15.75
N TYR A 16 23.73 -29.08 17.07
CA TYR A 16 24.45 -30.00 17.96
C TYR A 16 24.18 -31.47 17.61
N GLY A 17 24.94 -32.04 16.67
CA GLY A 17 25.02 -33.49 16.44
C GLY A 17 23.77 -34.17 15.88
N ARG A 18 22.73 -33.44 15.46
CA ARG A 18 21.60 -33.98 14.69
C ARG A 18 21.57 -33.38 13.29
N THR A 19 21.31 -34.21 12.27
CA THR A 19 20.89 -33.73 10.96
C THR A 19 19.68 -32.80 11.16
N PRO A 20 19.68 -31.59 10.57
CA PRO A 20 18.54 -30.68 10.70
C PRO A 20 17.29 -31.42 10.23
N PRO A 21 16.15 -31.31 10.95
CA PRO A 21 14.91 -31.96 10.52
C PRO A 21 14.59 -31.51 9.10
N THR A 22 14.33 -32.48 8.22
CA THR A 22 13.90 -32.21 6.85
C THR A 22 12.62 -31.39 6.92
N LEU A 23 12.61 -30.24 6.25
CA LEU A 23 11.40 -29.42 6.14
C LEU A 23 10.27 -30.30 5.56
N PRO A 24 9.03 -30.21 6.06
CA PRO A 24 7.92 -30.99 5.55
C PRO A 24 7.75 -30.73 4.05
N THR A 25 7.58 -31.81 3.28
CA THR A 25 7.48 -31.78 1.81
C THR A 25 6.13 -31.20 1.32
N SER A 26 5.14 -31.06 2.20
CA SER A 26 3.82 -30.51 1.87
C SER A 26 3.83 -28.99 1.84
N LYS A 27 3.08 -28.39 0.90
CA LYS A 27 2.85 -26.94 0.85
C LYS A 27 2.26 -26.45 2.18
N THR A 28 2.81 -25.37 2.73
CA THR A 28 2.21 -24.73 3.90
C THR A 28 1.02 -23.87 3.47
N GLU A 29 0.12 -23.53 4.41
CA GLU A 29 -0.98 -22.61 4.13
C GLU A 29 -0.46 -21.27 3.59
N LEU A 30 0.68 -20.79 4.11
CA LEU A 30 1.31 -19.56 3.64
C LEU A 30 1.75 -19.68 2.18
N ASP A 31 2.30 -20.83 1.78
CA ASP A 31 2.69 -21.07 0.37
C ASP A 31 1.46 -21.09 -0.54
N ILE A 32 0.37 -21.73 -0.10
CA ILE A 32 -0.90 -21.76 -0.84
C ILE A 32 -1.47 -20.35 -1.00
N LEU A 33 -1.43 -19.53 0.05
CA LEU A 33 -1.86 -18.13 0.01
C LEU A 33 -1.04 -17.30 -0.97
N ILE A 34 0.28 -17.50 -1.02
CA ILE A 34 1.18 -16.79 -1.94
C ILE A 34 0.94 -17.27 -3.38
N GLU A 35 0.79 -18.56 -3.62
CA GLU A 35 0.58 -19.12 -4.97
C GLU A 35 -0.77 -18.72 -5.56
N ARG A 36 -1.84 -18.76 -4.75
CA ARG A 36 -3.23 -18.49 -5.18
C ARG A 36 -3.69 -17.07 -4.88
N HIS A 37 -2.77 -16.15 -4.58
CA HIS A 37 -3.16 -14.77 -4.34
C HIS A 37 -3.78 -14.17 -5.61
N GLN A 38 -4.98 -13.63 -5.45
CA GLN A 38 -5.65 -12.85 -6.48
C GLN A 38 -6.22 -11.62 -5.82
N PHE A 39 -5.83 -10.46 -6.31
CA PHE A 39 -6.20 -9.19 -5.69
C PHE A 39 -7.67 -8.87 -5.88
N ILE A 40 -8.18 -9.08 -7.10
CA ILE A 40 -9.61 -9.07 -7.45
C ILE A 40 -9.92 -10.43 -8.05
N ARG A 41 -10.96 -11.09 -7.49
CA ARG A 41 -11.42 -12.40 -7.98
C ARG A 41 -12.62 -12.19 -8.88
N ASP A 42 -12.42 -12.46 -10.16
CA ASP A 42 -13.43 -12.25 -11.21
C ASP A 42 -14.34 -13.48 -11.41
N CYS A 43 -14.09 -14.61 -10.74
CA CYS A 43 -14.76 -15.89 -10.99
C CYS A 43 -15.86 -16.22 -9.96
N ASP A 44 -16.93 -16.88 -10.44
CA ASP A 44 -18.09 -17.31 -9.65
C ASP A 44 -17.71 -18.23 -8.48
N GLU A 45 -18.29 -17.94 -7.31
CA GLU A 45 -17.93 -18.53 -6.02
C GLU A 45 -18.16 -20.05 -5.90
N GLN A 46 -18.83 -20.68 -6.87
CA GLN A 46 -19.37 -22.03 -6.71
C GLN A 46 -18.43 -23.16 -7.14
N ASN A 47 -17.28 -22.90 -7.78
CA ASN A 47 -16.38 -23.96 -8.25
C ASN A 47 -14.89 -23.71 -7.92
N LEU A 48 -14.62 -23.14 -6.75
CA LEU A 48 -13.25 -22.88 -6.30
C LEU A 48 -12.62 -24.16 -5.73
N SER A 49 -11.37 -24.42 -6.11
CA SER A 49 -10.52 -25.39 -5.41
C SER A 49 -10.44 -25.05 -3.93
N TRP A 50 -10.25 -26.04 -3.06
CA TRP A 50 -10.04 -25.80 -1.62
C TRP A 50 -8.92 -24.77 -1.37
N GLU A 51 -7.83 -24.82 -2.14
CA GLU A 51 -6.71 -23.86 -2.05
C GLU A 51 -7.19 -22.43 -2.34
N ASP A 52 -8.01 -22.28 -3.39
CA ASP A 52 -8.58 -21.00 -3.78
C ASP A 52 -9.60 -20.53 -2.75
N ALA A 53 -10.41 -21.41 -2.17
CA ALA A 53 -11.38 -21.10 -1.12
C ALA A 53 -10.68 -20.66 0.19
N LEU A 54 -9.57 -21.31 0.56
CA LEU A 54 -8.73 -20.92 1.70
C LEU A 54 -8.16 -19.51 1.50
N ALA A 55 -7.60 -19.25 0.31
CA ALA A 55 -7.12 -17.94 -0.03
C ALA A 55 -8.27 -16.91 -0.04
N LYS A 56 -9.44 -17.23 -0.59
CA LYS A 56 -10.61 -16.34 -0.59
C LYS A 56 -10.95 -15.92 0.84
N LYS A 57 -11.16 -16.90 1.72
CA LYS A 57 -11.53 -16.69 3.12
C LYS A 57 -10.52 -15.80 3.84
N THR A 58 -9.23 -16.02 3.61
CA THR A 58 -8.17 -15.22 4.23
C THR A 58 -8.15 -13.79 3.70
N TYR A 59 -8.30 -13.60 2.39
CA TYR A 59 -8.35 -12.26 1.79
C TYR A 59 -9.62 -11.51 2.16
N ASP A 60 -10.75 -12.18 2.32
CA ASP A 60 -12.03 -11.58 2.74
C ASP A 60 -11.99 -11.08 4.19
N GLN A 61 -11.14 -11.66 5.05
CA GLN A 61 -10.89 -11.18 6.41
C GLN A 61 -10.04 -9.90 6.47
N LEU A 62 -9.34 -9.53 5.39
CA LEU A 62 -8.53 -8.32 5.36
C LEU A 62 -9.42 -7.07 5.24
N PHE A 63 -9.16 -6.09 6.11
CA PHE A 63 -9.81 -4.78 6.06
C PHE A 63 -9.30 -3.94 4.87
N LYS A 64 -10.03 -4.00 3.75
CA LYS A 64 -9.69 -3.37 2.45
C LYS A 64 -10.60 -2.17 2.10
N GLU A 65 -11.15 -1.48 3.10
CA GLU A 65 -12.05 -0.35 2.84
C GLU A 65 -11.29 0.92 2.47
N LEU A 66 -10.21 1.22 3.21
CA LEU A 66 -9.45 2.46 3.09
C LEU A 66 -7.96 2.17 2.99
N ALA A 67 -7.31 2.83 2.03
CA ALA A 67 -5.86 2.79 1.86
C ALA A 67 -5.17 4.01 2.50
N VAL A 68 -3.85 3.95 2.55
CA VAL A 68 -2.97 5.07 2.88
C VAL A 68 -2.13 5.42 1.66
N CYS A 69 -1.73 6.69 1.55
CA CYS A 69 -0.98 7.18 0.41
C CYS A 69 0.28 7.93 0.82
N ASP A 70 1.29 7.91 -0.05
CA ASP A 70 2.46 8.77 0.03
C ASP A 70 2.40 9.77 -1.13
N LEU A 71 2.17 11.03 -0.78
CA LEU A 71 2.12 12.16 -1.70
C LEU A 71 3.46 12.90 -1.79
N SER A 72 4.58 12.35 -1.37
CA SER A 72 5.89 13.03 -1.39
C SER A 72 6.28 13.55 -2.78
N ARG A 73 6.09 12.74 -3.82
CA ARG A 73 6.46 13.05 -5.21
C ARG A 73 5.29 13.47 -6.11
N TRP A 74 4.25 14.03 -5.50
CA TRP A 74 3.04 14.46 -6.22
C TRP A 74 3.30 15.47 -7.35
N LYS A 75 4.30 16.35 -7.19
CA LYS A 75 4.71 17.33 -8.22
C LYS A 75 5.24 16.67 -9.49
N GLU A 76 5.87 15.49 -9.36
CA GLU A 76 6.36 14.69 -10.50
C GLU A 76 5.25 13.85 -11.14
N GLY A 77 4.01 13.92 -10.62
CA GLY A 77 2.94 13.03 -11.05
C GLY A 77 3.05 11.60 -10.51
N LYS A 78 3.88 11.38 -9.47
CA LYS A 78 4.09 10.06 -8.84
C LYS A 78 3.44 10.02 -7.46
N VAL A 79 2.56 9.05 -7.26
CA VAL A 79 1.89 8.78 -5.99
C VAL A 79 1.97 7.28 -5.72
N ALA A 80 2.23 6.92 -4.46
CA ALA A 80 2.19 5.54 -4.00
C ALA A 80 1.00 5.35 -3.05
N MET A 81 0.36 4.19 -3.12
CA MET A 81 -0.76 3.81 -2.28
C MET A 81 -0.55 2.38 -1.79
N ARG A 82 -0.98 2.09 -0.56
CA ARG A 82 -1.01 0.73 0.00
C ARG A 82 -2.18 0.57 0.95
N TRP A 83 -2.62 -0.66 1.16
CA TRP A 83 -3.56 -0.97 2.23
C TRP A 83 -2.97 -0.70 3.61
N ARG A 84 -3.87 -0.46 4.56
CA ARG A 84 -3.52 -0.25 5.96
C ARG A 84 -3.06 -1.55 6.60
N THR A 85 -2.11 -1.45 7.49
CA THR A 85 -1.68 -2.54 8.38
C THR A 85 -2.66 -2.68 9.55
N ALA A 86 -2.68 -3.85 10.20
CA ALA A 86 -3.55 -4.10 11.35
C ALA A 86 -3.40 -3.03 12.45
N SER A 87 -2.17 -2.63 12.79
CA SER A 87 -1.91 -1.56 13.76
C SER A 87 -2.49 -0.21 13.32
N GLU A 88 -2.39 0.14 12.03
CA GLU A 88 -2.97 1.37 11.51
C GLU A 88 -4.50 1.37 11.54
N VAL A 89 -5.12 0.22 11.31
CA VAL A 89 -6.58 0.04 11.39
C VAL A 89 -7.05 0.21 12.84
N VAL A 90 -6.38 -0.44 13.79
CA VAL A 90 -6.70 -0.33 15.23
C VAL A 90 -6.50 1.10 15.73
N ASP A 91 -5.43 1.78 15.29
CA ASP A 91 -5.17 3.20 15.61
C ASP A 91 -6.15 4.16 14.91
N GLY A 92 -6.99 3.69 13.98
CA GLY A 92 -7.91 4.52 13.20
C GLY A 92 -7.24 5.42 12.17
N LYS A 93 -5.95 5.18 11.85
CA LYS A 93 -5.18 5.98 10.88
C LYS A 93 -5.79 5.88 9.49
N GLY A 94 -5.87 7.00 8.78
CA GLY A 94 -6.45 7.07 7.44
C GLY A 94 -7.98 6.90 7.37
N HIS A 95 -8.64 6.57 8.49
CA HIS A 95 -10.10 6.60 8.61
C HIS A 95 -10.53 7.89 9.33
N PHE A 96 -10.05 8.09 10.56
CA PHE A 96 -10.26 9.31 11.35
C PHE A 96 -9.16 10.36 11.17
N THR A 97 -8.04 9.97 10.57
CA THR A 97 -6.90 10.84 10.27
C THR A 97 -6.66 10.92 8.76
N CYS A 98 -5.88 11.91 8.31
CA CYS A 98 -5.54 12.04 6.90
C CYS A 98 -4.73 10.82 6.42
N ALA A 99 -5.11 10.22 5.30
CA ALA A 99 -4.45 9.03 4.74
C ALA A 99 -3.04 9.27 4.18
N ASN A 100 -2.62 10.53 4.01
CA ASN A 100 -1.27 10.83 3.54
C ASN A 100 -0.24 10.68 4.68
N LEU A 101 0.68 9.72 4.55
CA LEU A 101 1.70 9.37 5.56
C LEU A 101 2.59 10.57 5.98
N ARG A 102 2.73 11.58 5.11
CA ARG A 102 3.55 12.77 5.37
C ARG A 102 2.73 13.98 5.85
N CYS A 103 1.45 13.80 6.16
CA CYS A 103 0.59 14.88 6.63
C CYS A 103 0.69 15.06 8.15
N VAL A 104 0.66 16.30 8.61
CA VAL A 104 0.59 16.63 10.06
C VAL A 104 -0.64 16.00 10.72
N HIS A 105 -1.73 15.86 9.98
CA HIS A 105 -2.97 15.25 10.46
C HIS A 105 -3.04 13.75 10.24
N HIS A 106 -1.91 13.07 9.99
CA HIS A 106 -1.87 11.61 9.85
C HIS A 106 -1.73 10.92 11.21
N GLU A 107 -0.88 11.48 12.07
CA GLU A 107 -0.62 11.03 13.44
C GLU A 107 -1.26 12.04 14.40
N LEU A 108 -2.51 11.82 14.79
CA LEU A 108 -3.18 12.63 15.83
C LEU A 108 -3.10 11.98 17.22
N GLY A 109 -2.24 10.98 17.40
CA GLY A 109 -1.88 10.51 18.73
C GLY A 109 -0.95 11.53 19.40
N PRO A 110 -1.06 11.81 20.71
CA PRO A 110 0.06 12.42 21.42
C PRO A 110 1.26 11.51 21.13
N LYS A 111 2.36 12.07 20.62
CA LYS A 111 3.63 11.36 20.59
C LYS A 111 3.91 10.99 22.03
N THR A 112 3.49 9.80 22.45
CA THR A 112 3.93 9.27 23.72
C THR A 112 5.43 9.16 23.50
N PRO A 113 6.26 9.89 24.26
CA PRO A 113 7.69 9.59 24.23
C PRO A 113 7.81 8.09 24.48
N PRO A 114 8.80 7.41 23.88
CA PRO A 114 9.06 6.01 24.21
C PRO A 114 9.03 5.94 25.74
N ARG A 115 8.13 5.11 26.29
CA ARG A 115 8.13 4.83 27.72
C ARG A 115 9.45 4.12 27.99
N THR A 116 10.51 4.89 28.21
CA THR A 116 11.64 4.48 29.04
C THR A 116 11.02 4.31 30.42
N LEU A 117 10.42 3.14 30.64
CA LEU A 117 10.12 2.68 31.97
C LEU A 117 11.48 2.54 32.66
N SER A 118 11.97 3.63 33.22
CA SER A 118 12.85 3.55 34.39
C SER A 118 12.00 2.89 35.45
N ARG A 119 12.08 1.56 35.46
CA ARG A 119 11.44 0.66 36.39
C ARG A 119 12.07 0.96 37.75
N LYS A 120 11.57 2.02 38.42
CA LYS A 120 11.89 2.24 39.82
C LYS A 120 11.25 1.08 40.59
N PRO A 121 12.03 0.31 41.37
CA PRO A 121 11.46 -0.75 42.19
C PRO A 121 10.56 -0.09 43.24
N HIS A 122 9.25 -0.35 43.16
CA HIS A 122 8.34 -0.03 44.25
C HIS A 122 8.55 -1.07 45.37
N PRO A 123 8.71 -0.66 46.64
CA PRO A 123 8.72 -1.60 47.75
C PRO A 123 7.33 -2.27 47.88
N LEU A 124 7.35 -3.55 48.25
CA LEU A 124 6.19 -4.44 48.41
C LEU A 124 5.31 -4.03 49.60
N GLY A 125 4.63 -2.88 49.52
CA GLY A 125 3.80 -2.37 50.63
C GLY A 125 2.54 -1.61 50.24
N ALA A 126 2.16 -1.55 48.95
CA ALA A 126 1.08 -0.67 48.49
C ALA A 126 -0.34 -1.29 48.46
N PHE A 127 -0.60 -2.34 49.26
CA PHE A 127 -1.94 -2.97 49.34
C PHE A 127 -2.68 -2.69 50.67
N ALA A 128 -2.14 -1.87 51.57
CA ALA A 128 -2.77 -1.60 52.87
C ALA A 128 -3.78 -0.43 52.88
N ASP A 129 -3.85 0.40 51.84
CA ASP A 129 -4.69 1.61 51.83
C ASP A 129 -5.88 1.54 50.85
N PHE A 130 -6.46 0.36 50.65
CA PHE A 130 -7.67 0.20 49.82
C PHE A 130 -8.98 0.47 50.60
N GLU A 131 -8.93 0.53 51.94
CA GLU A 131 -10.11 0.71 52.78
C GLU A 131 -10.40 2.19 53.14
N ALA A 132 -9.54 3.12 52.73
CA ALA A 132 -9.69 4.56 53.00
C ALA A 132 -10.18 5.40 51.79
N GLN A 133 -10.48 4.80 50.64
CA GLN A 133 -11.03 5.51 49.48
C GLN A 133 -12.48 5.10 49.20
N ARG A 134 -13.38 5.39 50.15
CA ARG A 134 -14.82 5.54 49.86
C ARG A 134 -15.04 6.84 49.07
N SER A 135 -14.59 6.90 47.82
CA SER A 135 -15.12 7.86 46.85
C SER A 135 -16.27 7.21 46.09
N PHE A 136 -17.34 6.92 46.84
CA PHE A 136 -18.67 6.75 46.30
C PHE A 136 -19.05 8.10 45.70
N ILE A 137 -19.18 8.21 44.38
CA ILE A 137 -19.58 9.46 43.71
C ILE A 137 -21.07 9.67 44.00
N PRO A 138 -21.48 10.66 44.81
CA PRO A 138 -22.88 11.00 44.94
C PRO A 138 -23.30 11.75 43.67
N LEU A 139 -24.40 11.29 43.08
CA LEU A 139 -25.11 12.02 42.05
C LEU A 139 -25.77 13.23 42.73
N GLU A 140 -25.62 14.42 42.13
CA GLU A 140 -26.23 15.71 42.50
C GLU A 140 -25.35 16.70 43.30
N GLU A 141 -24.55 17.50 42.57
CA GLU A 141 -24.47 18.94 42.83
C GLU A 141 -23.98 19.68 41.57
N PHE A 142 -24.93 20.21 40.79
CA PHE A 142 -24.63 21.13 39.68
C PHE A 142 -24.33 22.52 40.25
N GLY A 143 -23.10 22.70 40.75
CA GLY A 143 -22.55 23.98 41.18
C GLY A 143 -21.53 24.50 40.16
N ARG A 144 -21.81 25.67 39.60
CA ARG A 144 -20.98 26.47 38.68
C ARG A 144 -19.47 26.39 38.98
N ASP A 145 -18.68 26.02 37.96
CA ASP A 145 -17.40 26.68 37.76
C ASP A 145 -17.18 27.04 36.29
N SER A 146 -16.83 28.30 36.13
CA SER A 146 -16.52 29.04 34.94
C SER A 146 -15.18 28.61 34.33
N GLY A 147 -15.20 28.29 33.04
CA GLY A 147 -14.04 28.58 32.17
C GLY A 147 -12.89 27.57 32.20
N ARG A 148 -13.17 26.28 31.97
CA ARG A 148 -12.15 25.42 31.34
C ARG A 148 -12.23 25.64 29.83
N PRO A 149 -11.19 26.16 29.14
CA PRO A 149 -11.16 26.10 27.69
C PRO A 149 -11.00 24.63 27.33
N GLU A 150 -12.11 23.98 27.00
CA GLU A 150 -12.11 22.77 26.18
C GLU A 150 -11.11 23.02 25.04
N PRO A 151 -10.04 22.22 24.89
CA PRO A 151 -9.20 22.33 23.72
C PRO A 151 -10.13 21.99 22.56
N SER A 152 -10.55 23.02 21.82
CA SER A 152 -11.24 22.92 20.55
C SER A 152 -10.25 22.34 19.54
N SER A 153 -9.91 21.07 19.76
CA SER A 153 -9.15 20.21 18.88
C SER A 153 -9.91 20.23 17.59
N SER A 154 -9.47 21.11 16.70
CA SER A 154 -10.17 21.50 15.50
C SER A 154 -10.16 20.27 14.60
N LYS A 155 -11.18 19.43 14.72
CA LYS A 155 -11.29 18.17 13.98
C LYS A 155 -11.24 18.54 12.50
N VAL A 156 -10.16 18.11 11.84
CA VAL A 156 -9.95 18.44 10.44
C VAL A 156 -10.98 17.71 9.61
N LEU A 157 -11.74 18.44 8.80
CA LEU A 157 -12.67 17.84 7.85
C LEU A 157 -11.89 17.04 6.81
N LEU A 158 -12.12 15.73 6.80
CA LEU A 158 -11.58 14.79 5.82
C LEU A 158 -12.59 14.62 4.69
N GLN A 159 -12.07 14.42 3.49
CA GLN A 159 -12.83 14.13 2.28
C GLN A 159 -12.53 12.70 1.84
N GLU A 160 -13.58 11.91 1.66
CA GLU A 160 -13.47 10.61 1.00
C GLU A 160 -13.19 10.83 -0.49
N LEU A 161 -12.12 10.22 -0.99
CA LEU A 161 -11.70 10.28 -2.37
C LEU A 161 -11.54 8.86 -2.91
N GLN A 162 -12.27 8.57 -3.97
CA GLN A 162 -12.21 7.32 -4.71
C GLN A 162 -11.28 7.51 -5.91
N THR A 163 -10.31 6.61 -6.06
CA THR A 163 -9.28 6.72 -7.10
C THR A 163 -8.91 5.36 -7.67
N SER A 164 -8.54 5.33 -8.95
CA SER A 164 -8.08 4.12 -9.61
C SER A 164 -6.60 3.87 -9.33
N PHE A 165 -6.30 2.69 -8.82
CA PHE A 165 -4.96 2.17 -8.61
C PHE A 165 -4.65 1.12 -9.67
N GLY A 166 -3.63 1.38 -10.48
CA GLY A 166 -3.15 0.40 -11.45
C GLY A 166 -2.11 -0.53 -10.85
N TYR A 167 -2.31 -1.83 -11.01
CA TYR A 167 -1.38 -2.87 -10.53
C TYR A 167 -1.09 -3.89 -11.63
N LEU A 168 -0.02 -4.66 -11.43
CA LEU A 168 0.38 -5.76 -12.30
C LEU A 168 0.07 -7.07 -11.59
N GLU A 169 -0.75 -7.91 -12.20
CA GLU A 169 -1.06 -9.25 -11.73
C GLU A 169 -0.74 -10.22 -12.86
N HIS A 170 0.20 -11.14 -12.63
CA HIS A 170 0.67 -12.09 -13.64
C HIS A 170 1.09 -11.44 -14.98
N GLY A 171 1.69 -10.24 -14.92
CA GLY A 171 2.12 -9.49 -16.11
C GLY A 171 1.01 -8.71 -16.83
N VAL A 172 -0.25 -8.84 -16.37
CA VAL A 172 -1.39 -8.10 -16.90
C VAL A 172 -1.63 -6.84 -16.06
N ARG A 173 -1.82 -5.71 -16.73
CA ARG A 173 -2.18 -4.45 -16.07
C ARG A 173 -3.67 -4.47 -15.73
N LYS A 174 -3.98 -4.43 -14.44
CA LYS A 174 -5.34 -4.30 -13.92
C LYS A 174 -5.52 -2.94 -13.23
N LEU A 175 -6.78 -2.51 -13.11
CA LEU A 175 -7.17 -1.33 -12.34
C LEU A 175 -8.06 -1.79 -11.19
N ALA A 176 -7.81 -1.26 -10.01
CA ALA A 176 -8.66 -1.43 -8.84
C ALA A 176 -9.10 -0.06 -8.35
N GLU A 177 -10.31 0.01 -7.84
CA GLU A 177 -10.81 1.23 -7.22
C GLU A 177 -10.55 1.22 -5.73
N VAL A 178 -9.98 2.31 -5.21
CA VAL A 178 -9.51 2.41 -3.83
C VAL A 178 -10.06 3.70 -3.22
N LYS A 179 -10.47 3.63 -1.96
CA LYS A 179 -10.97 4.79 -1.20
C LYS A 179 -9.92 5.30 -0.21
N LEU A 180 -9.87 6.61 -0.04
CA LEU A 180 -8.92 7.33 0.82
C LEU A 180 -9.62 8.49 1.54
N ASN A 181 -9.35 8.71 2.83
CA ASN A 181 -9.79 9.93 3.52
C ASN A 181 -8.65 10.94 3.60
N LEU A 182 -8.77 12.08 2.92
CA LEU A 182 -7.72 13.10 2.84
C LEU A 182 -8.21 14.45 3.35
N CYS A 183 -7.34 15.21 4.02
CA CYS A 183 -7.65 16.60 4.33
C CYS A 183 -7.71 17.44 3.04
N LYS A 184 -8.39 18.60 3.08
CA LYS A 184 -8.54 19.51 1.92
C LYS A 184 -7.22 19.83 1.20
N ARG A 185 -6.10 19.93 1.94
CA ARG A 185 -4.76 20.17 1.36
C ARG A 185 -4.22 18.96 0.59
N CYS A 186 -4.39 17.75 1.12
CA CYS A 186 -3.89 16.53 0.48
C CYS A 186 -4.77 16.09 -0.69
N ALA A 187 -6.09 16.29 -0.61
CA ALA A 187 -7.01 16.04 -1.72
C ALA A 187 -6.65 16.88 -2.97
N LYS A 188 -6.32 18.17 -2.79
CA LYS A 188 -5.82 19.02 -3.87
C LYS A 188 -4.53 18.49 -4.49
N LYS A 189 -3.57 18.03 -3.68
CA LYS A 189 -2.31 17.43 -4.16
C LYS A 189 -2.57 16.15 -4.97
N MET A 190 -3.46 15.29 -4.51
CA MET A 190 -3.86 14.08 -5.24
C MET A 190 -4.45 14.43 -6.61
N ASN A 191 -5.39 15.38 -6.67
CA ASN A 191 -6.03 15.77 -7.93
C ASN A 191 -5.11 16.55 -8.87
N SER A 192 -4.11 17.26 -8.35
CA SER A 192 -3.12 17.93 -9.19
C SER A 192 -2.16 16.96 -9.90
N CYS A 193 -1.93 15.78 -9.32
CA CYS A 193 -1.09 14.74 -9.90
C CYS A 193 -1.72 14.12 -11.17
N SER A 194 -3.04 14.01 -11.23
CA SER A 194 -3.73 13.48 -12.42
C SER A 194 -3.66 14.46 -13.59
N LEU A 195 -3.70 15.77 -13.32
CA LEU A 195 -3.56 16.82 -14.33
C LEU A 195 -2.14 16.93 -14.87
N SER A 196 -1.11 16.82 -14.02
CA SER A 196 0.29 16.84 -14.46
C SER A 196 0.64 15.62 -15.33
N LYS A 197 0.12 14.43 -14.97
CA LYS A 197 0.31 13.21 -15.75
C LYS A 197 -0.35 13.30 -17.13
N ARG A 198 -1.61 13.75 -17.20
CA ARG A 198 -2.30 13.98 -18.48
C ARG A 198 -1.55 14.95 -19.41
N ARG A 199 -0.98 16.03 -18.84
CA ARG A 199 -0.18 17.00 -19.61
C ARG A 199 1.15 16.41 -20.11
N ALA A 200 1.80 15.56 -19.32
CA ALA A 200 3.02 14.88 -19.73
C ALA A 200 2.76 13.84 -20.83
N GLU A 201 1.66 13.07 -20.72
CA GLU A 201 1.22 12.12 -21.74
C GLU A 201 0.85 12.81 -23.05
N ASP A 202 0.12 13.94 -23.01
CA ASP A 202 -0.19 14.72 -24.22
C ASP A 202 1.08 15.27 -24.90
N ARG A 203 2.06 15.73 -24.12
CA ARG A 203 3.37 16.16 -24.64
C ARG A 203 4.14 15.02 -25.31
N GLY A 204 4.19 13.84 -24.68
CA GLY A 204 4.86 12.66 -25.24
C GLY A 204 4.17 12.11 -26.50
N ARG A 205 2.85 12.21 -26.58
CA ARG A 205 2.08 11.82 -27.77
C ARG A 205 2.32 12.80 -28.93
N LYS A 206 2.33 14.11 -28.66
CA LYS A 206 2.66 15.15 -29.66
C LYS A 206 4.09 15.03 -30.20
N SER A 207 5.07 14.77 -29.33
CA SER A 207 6.47 14.59 -29.78
C SER A 207 6.65 13.36 -30.68
N THR A 208 5.93 12.27 -30.39
CA THR A 208 5.96 11.05 -31.22
C THR A 208 5.32 11.27 -32.59
N VAL A 209 4.18 11.98 -32.65
CA VAL A 209 3.49 12.29 -33.91
C VAL A 209 4.31 13.24 -34.79
N GLN A 210 4.95 14.26 -34.21
CA GLN A 210 5.82 15.17 -34.96
C GLN A 210 7.10 14.48 -35.48
N ALA A 211 7.69 13.56 -34.70
CA ALA A 211 8.85 12.78 -35.13
C ALA A 211 8.54 11.76 -36.24
N SER A 212 7.28 11.35 -36.40
CA SER A 212 6.85 10.55 -37.56
C SER A 212 6.74 11.43 -38.80
N ARG A 213 6.01 12.56 -38.73
CA ARG A 213 5.80 13.46 -39.87
C ARG A 213 7.09 14.06 -40.47
N LYS A 214 8.14 14.21 -39.66
CA LYS A 214 9.43 14.75 -40.13
C LYS A 214 10.26 13.73 -40.94
N ARG A 215 9.90 12.44 -40.91
CA ARG A 215 10.55 11.39 -41.70
C ARG A 215 9.91 11.15 -43.07
N ASP A 216 8.71 11.69 -43.31
CA ASP A 216 7.95 11.48 -44.55
C ASP A 216 8.10 12.63 -45.57
N LEU A 217 9.11 13.50 -45.42
CA LEU A 217 9.42 14.53 -46.44
C LEU A 217 10.54 13.99 -47.36
N PRO A 218 10.27 13.72 -48.66
CA PRO A 218 11.30 13.25 -49.57
C PRO A 218 12.24 14.41 -49.92
N ASP A 219 13.48 14.32 -49.44
CA ASP A 219 14.57 15.18 -49.93
C ASP A 219 15.04 14.59 -51.26
N SER A 220 14.52 15.15 -52.34
CA SER A 220 15.01 14.89 -53.69
C SER A 220 16.44 15.44 -53.79
N LEU A 221 17.43 14.56 -53.96
CA LEU A 221 18.50 14.63 -54.97
C LEU A 221 19.45 13.40 -54.88
N HIS A 222 19.84 12.94 -56.07
CA HIS A 222 20.65 11.76 -56.39
C HIS A 222 21.99 11.61 -55.65
N SER A 223 22.33 10.37 -55.26
CA SER A 223 23.69 9.79 -55.44
C SER A 223 23.66 8.27 -55.26
N SER A 224 24.07 7.55 -56.30
CA SER A 224 24.24 6.10 -56.35
C SER A 224 25.27 5.60 -55.33
N ALA A 225 24.91 4.63 -54.51
CA ALA A 225 25.85 3.73 -53.85
C ALA A 225 25.12 2.45 -53.43
N GLU A 226 25.43 1.36 -54.12
CA GLU A 226 24.97 0.01 -53.80
C GLU A 226 25.47 -0.38 -52.41
N ARG A 227 24.55 -0.79 -51.52
CA ARG A 227 24.88 -1.61 -50.34
C ARG A 227 23.75 -2.60 -50.05
N GLU A 228 24.18 -3.84 -49.94
CA GLU A 228 23.45 -5.08 -49.69
C GLU A 228 22.49 -5.06 -48.48
N PRO A 229 21.39 -5.84 -48.50
CA PRO A 229 20.44 -5.94 -47.39
C PRO A 229 20.94 -6.87 -46.27
N CYS A 230 20.80 -6.43 -45.01
CA CYS A 230 20.98 -7.27 -43.83
C CYS A 230 19.63 -7.52 -43.11
N PRO A 231 19.46 -8.68 -42.45
CA PRO A 231 18.17 -9.36 -42.31
C PRO A 231 17.22 -8.77 -41.25
N GLU A 232 15.92 -8.98 -41.52
CA GLU A 232 14.77 -8.53 -40.73
C GLU A 232 14.77 -9.06 -39.29
N ARG A 233 14.34 -8.20 -38.36
CA ARG A 233 14.05 -8.53 -36.96
C ARG A 233 12.55 -8.89 -36.85
N PRO A 234 12.16 -9.98 -36.18
CA PRO A 234 10.80 -10.52 -36.24
C PRO A 234 9.75 -9.53 -35.71
N THR A 235 8.70 -9.33 -36.50
CA THR A 235 7.54 -8.51 -36.19
C THR A 235 6.61 -9.22 -35.20
N LYS A 236 5.99 -8.42 -34.34
CA LYS A 236 5.03 -8.88 -33.33
C LYS A 236 3.77 -9.42 -34.02
N ILE A 237 3.46 -10.68 -33.75
CA ILE A 237 2.22 -11.33 -34.19
C ILE A 237 1.03 -10.64 -33.51
N ARG A 238 0.13 -10.09 -34.32
CA ARG A 238 -1.18 -9.58 -33.92
C ARG A 238 -2.18 -10.71 -34.12
N CYS A 239 -2.70 -11.31 -33.04
CA CYS A 239 -3.85 -12.19 -33.12
C CYS A 239 -5.08 -11.40 -33.55
N THR A 240 -5.56 -11.67 -34.76
CA THR A 240 -6.93 -11.35 -35.18
C THR A 240 -7.83 -12.51 -34.78
N SER A 241 -8.87 -12.20 -34.01
CA SER A 241 -9.97 -13.09 -33.71
C SER A 241 -10.81 -13.37 -34.98
N ALA A 242 -11.00 -14.64 -35.28
CA ALA A 242 -12.10 -15.21 -36.07
C ALA A 242 -12.48 -16.51 -35.34
N ARG A 243 -13.73 -16.89 -35.13
CA ARG A 243 -15.03 -16.42 -35.62
C ARG A 243 -16.07 -16.89 -34.62
#